data_AF-A0A9D5CQ60-F1
#
_entry.id   AF-A0A9D5CQ60-F1
#
_cell.length_a   1.000
_cell.length_b   1.000
_cell.length_c   1.000
_cell.angle_alpha   90.00
_cell.angle_beta   90.00
_cell.angle_gamma   90.00
#
_symmetry.space_group_name_H-M   'P 1'
#
loop_
_entity.id
_entity.type
_entity.pdbx_description
1 polymer ?
#
loop_
_entity_poly.entity_id
_entity_poly.type
_entity_poly.pdbx_seq_one_letter_code
_entity_poly.pdbx_strand_id
1 'polypeptide(L)'
;MVEQKKPSCSWWFDSHKNQRNSPWLSSALSELEENTKGILKLIEEDADSFAQRAEMYYKKRPELISLIEILYRSHRSLAEQYDQLRVEARLHRTTSFNSAFSERSWSMKVRDELSKSSGSSLAADESEQSEIDDPEQEEEEEIQWKADNEKLKMDNQKLKTENEKLKTQNESLKAELPRKDEEKREAIRQLCLSMNLLREENDCLKNHIKQSKKWTLFDFKKIKKGVLTGKLFGGNA
;
A
#
# COMPACT_ATOMS: atom_id res chain seq x y z
N MET A 1 -14.56 22.04 7.33
CA MET A 1 -13.97 21.36 8.51
C MET A 1 -13.62 19.96 8.04
N VAL A 2 -12.35 19.69 7.81
CA VAL A 2 -11.87 18.37 7.38
C VAL A 2 -11.87 17.48 8.61
N GLU A 3 -12.72 16.46 8.60
CA GLU A 3 -12.87 15.50 9.67
C GLU A 3 -11.61 14.63 9.73
N GLN A 4 -10.66 15.04 10.57
CA GLN A 4 -9.46 14.25 10.89
C GLN A 4 -9.92 12.97 11.58
N LYS A 5 -9.89 11.87 10.84
CA LYS A 5 -10.23 10.53 11.33
C LYS A 5 -9.22 10.19 12.43
N LYS A 6 -9.70 10.11 13.69
CA LYS A 6 -8.82 9.78 14.83
C LYS A 6 -8.16 8.41 14.57
N PRO A 7 -6.83 8.29 14.73
CA PRO A 7 -6.16 7.00 14.59
C PRO A 7 -6.78 6.02 15.58
N SER A 8 -7.34 4.93 15.06
CA SER A 8 -8.17 3.97 15.80
C SER A 8 -7.41 3.21 16.88
N CYS A 9 -6.10 3.44 16.98
CA CYS A 9 -5.23 2.62 17.78
C CYS A 9 -5.03 3.16 19.20
N SER A 10 -5.36 4.42 19.56
CA SER A 10 -4.98 5.06 20.85
C SER A 10 -5.08 4.23 22.15
N TRP A 11 -5.96 3.23 22.23
CA TRP A 11 -6.15 2.36 23.40
C TRP A 11 -5.04 1.31 23.61
N TRP A 12 -4.27 0.94 22.57
CA TRP A 12 -3.18 -0.05 22.67
C TRP A 12 -1.91 0.45 23.39
N PHE A 13 -1.69 1.77 23.45
CA PHE A 13 -0.49 2.39 24.03
C PHE A 13 -0.73 2.81 25.49
N ASP A 14 -1.99 2.97 25.90
CA ASP A 14 -2.35 3.53 27.21
C ASP A 14 -2.33 2.49 28.34
N SER A 15 -2.01 1.21 28.04
CA SER A 15 -2.20 0.11 28.99
C SER A 15 -1.03 -0.13 29.96
N HIS A 16 0.18 0.40 29.76
CA HIS A 16 1.38 -0.14 30.44
C HIS A 16 2.38 0.86 31.05
N LYS A 17 1.90 1.94 31.68
CA LYS A 17 2.78 2.79 32.51
C LYS A 17 2.87 2.28 33.95
N ASN A 18 3.48 1.10 34.14
CA ASN A 18 3.79 0.61 35.48
C ASN A 18 4.99 1.37 36.06
N GLN A 19 4.78 2.10 37.17
CA GLN A 19 5.83 2.86 37.89
C GLN A 19 6.96 1.99 38.50
N ARG A 20 6.90 0.65 38.33
CA ARG A 20 7.88 -0.31 38.89
C ARG A 20 8.82 -0.93 37.86
N ASN A 21 8.79 -0.47 36.62
CA ASN A 21 9.65 -1.01 35.57
C ASN A 21 11.11 -0.54 35.77
N SER A 22 12.06 -1.39 35.40
CA SER A 22 13.47 -0.98 35.38
C SER A 22 13.68 0.18 34.39
N PRO A 23 14.69 1.03 34.61
CA PRO A 23 15.01 2.11 33.68
C PRO A 23 15.25 1.61 32.24
N TRP A 24 15.91 0.47 32.09
CA TRP A 24 16.15 -0.16 30.79
C TRP A 24 14.86 -0.66 30.13
N LEU A 25 13.98 -1.34 30.87
CA LEU A 25 12.69 -1.81 30.32
C LEU A 25 11.82 -0.63 29.87
N SER A 26 11.84 0.47 30.63
CA SER A 26 11.11 1.68 30.26
C SER A 26 11.67 2.31 28.97
N SER A 27 12.99 2.31 28.80
CA SER A 27 13.63 2.79 27.57
C SER A 27 13.29 1.91 26.36
N ALA A 28 13.37 0.58 26.51
CA ALA A 28 13.10 -0.37 25.44
C ALA A 28 11.62 -0.34 24.99
N LEU A 29 10.68 -0.22 25.94
CA LEU A 29 9.25 -0.06 25.63
C LEU A 29 8.97 1.27 24.92
N SER A 30 9.64 2.35 25.31
CA SER A 30 9.50 3.65 24.66
C SER A 30 10.00 3.62 23.21
N GLU A 31 11.14 2.98 22.94
CA GLU A 31 11.68 2.81 21.59
C GLU A 31 10.74 1.96 20.71
N LEU A 32 10.19 0.88 21.26
CA LEU A 32 9.21 0.03 20.59
C LEU A 32 7.92 0.81 20.25
N GLU A 33 7.44 1.63 21.19
CA GLU A 33 6.27 2.50 21.01
C GLU A 33 6.52 3.55 19.91
N GLU A 34 7.71 4.17 19.88
CA GLU A 34 8.10 5.11 18.84
C GLU A 34 8.15 4.47 17.45
N ASN A 35 8.78 3.30 17.33
CA ASN A 35 8.86 2.54 16.09
C ASN A 35 7.46 2.15 15.59
N THR A 36 6.61 1.68 16.48
CA THR A 36 5.22 1.29 16.17
C THR A 36 4.39 2.50 15.72
N LYS A 37 4.57 3.67 16.35
CA LYS A 37 3.96 4.93 15.90
C LYS A 37 4.48 5.36 14.54
N GLY A 38 5.77 5.19 14.25
CA GLY A 38 6.36 5.44 12.94
C GLY A 38 5.72 4.59 11.85
N ILE A 39 5.57 3.29 12.11
CA ILE A 39 4.89 2.34 11.20
C ILE A 39 3.46 2.80 10.91
N LEU A 40 2.68 3.14 11.93
CA LEU A 40 1.31 3.61 11.74
C LEU A 40 1.23 4.88 10.91
N LYS A 41 2.10 5.86 11.15
CA LYS A 41 2.11 7.12 10.39
C LYS A 41 2.33 6.89 8.90
N LEU A 42 3.24 5.97 8.55
CA LEU A 42 3.50 5.63 7.14
C LEU A 42 2.25 5.02 6.45
N ILE A 43 1.39 4.35 7.22
CA ILE A 43 0.18 3.67 6.73
C ILE A 43 -1.04 4.62 6.71
N GLU A 44 -1.20 5.48 7.72
CA GLU A 44 -2.38 6.34 7.90
C GLU A 44 -2.39 7.61 7.03
N GLU A 45 -1.27 7.98 6.41
CA GLU A 45 -1.22 9.16 5.53
C GLU A 45 -2.10 8.97 4.28
N ASP A 46 -3.30 9.58 4.34
CA ASP A 46 -4.29 9.58 3.27
C ASP A 46 -3.79 10.35 2.03
N ALA A 47 -4.01 9.75 0.86
CA ALA A 47 -3.80 10.40 -0.43
C ALA A 47 -5.16 10.80 -1.04
N ASP A 48 -5.26 12.04 -1.53
CA ASP A 48 -6.48 12.59 -2.13
C ASP A 48 -6.90 11.89 -3.44
N SER A 49 -5.99 11.14 -4.07
CA SER A 49 -6.22 10.41 -5.33
C SER A 49 -5.58 9.02 -5.33
N PHE A 50 -6.20 8.07 -6.05
CA PHE A 50 -5.70 6.69 -6.20
C PHE A 50 -4.30 6.62 -6.81
N ALA A 51 -4.02 7.44 -7.82
CA ALA A 51 -2.69 7.48 -8.46
C ALA A 51 -1.61 7.94 -7.47
N GLN A 52 -1.90 8.96 -6.66
CA GLN A 52 -0.99 9.43 -5.61
C GLN A 52 -0.83 8.41 -4.49
N ARG A 53 -1.89 7.68 -4.12
CA ARG A 53 -1.82 6.58 -3.15
C ARG A 53 -0.86 5.49 -3.60
N ALA A 54 -0.97 5.07 -4.87
CA ALA A 54 -0.10 4.06 -5.44
C ALA A 54 1.36 4.54 -5.52
N GLU A 55 1.59 5.80 -5.90
CA GLU A 55 2.93 6.39 -5.94
C GLU A 55 3.57 6.48 -4.54
N MET A 56 2.82 6.98 -3.55
CA MET A 56 3.30 7.07 -2.17
C MET A 56 3.59 5.69 -1.57
N TYR A 57 2.80 4.67 -1.88
CA TYR A 57 3.03 3.30 -1.41
C TYR A 57 4.44 2.81 -1.77
N TYR A 58 4.82 2.90 -3.04
CA TYR A 58 6.15 2.42 -3.47
C TYR A 58 7.29 3.26 -2.91
N LYS A 59 7.07 4.56 -2.65
CA LYS A 59 8.06 5.44 -2.03
C LYS A 59 8.27 5.14 -0.55
N LYS A 60 7.21 4.84 0.20
CA LYS A 60 7.24 4.57 1.66
C LYS A 60 7.61 3.14 2.03
N ARG A 61 7.43 2.20 1.10
CA ARG A 61 7.72 0.78 1.30
C ARG A 61 9.11 0.48 1.91
N PRO A 62 10.23 1.07 1.45
CA PRO A 62 11.54 0.80 2.06
C PRO A 62 11.63 1.26 3.52
N GLU A 63 11.06 2.42 3.85
CA GLU A 63 11.05 2.95 5.22
C GLU A 63 10.18 2.09 6.15
N LEU A 64 9.03 1.64 5.66
CA LEU A 64 8.15 0.71 6.37
C LEU A 64 8.86 -0.61 6.69
N ILE A 65 9.57 -1.18 5.71
CA ILE A 65 10.37 -2.41 5.92
C ILE A 65 11.43 -2.19 6.99
N SER A 66 12.17 -1.07 6.93
CA SER A 66 13.21 -0.75 7.91
C SER A 66 12.65 -0.68 9.34
N LEU A 67 11.51 -0.01 9.56
CA LEU A 67 10.92 0.09 10.89
C LEU A 67 10.42 -1.27 11.40
N ILE A 68 9.86 -2.11 10.52
CA ILE A 68 9.43 -3.48 10.87
C ILE A 68 10.65 -4.35 11.24
N GLU A 69 11.76 -4.23 10.51
CA GLU A 69 12.99 -4.94 10.84
C GLU A 69 13.54 -4.53 12.22
N ILE A 70 13.55 -3.23 12.53
CA ILE A 70 13.97 -2.72 13.85
C ILE A 70 13.03 -3.25 14.95
N LEU A 71 11.72 -3.21 14.72
CA LEU A 71 10.71 -3.75 15.64
C LEU A 71 10.94 -5.25 15.91
N TYR A 72 11.20 -6.04 14.86
CA TYR A 72 11.47 -7.47 14.99
C TYR A 72 12.75 -7.73 15.81
N ARG A 73 13.84 -7.04 15.48
CA ARG A 73 15.14 -7.19 16.18
C ARG A 73 15.04 -6.82 17.65
N SER A 74 14.41 -5.69 17.96
CA SER A 74 14.22 -5.23 19.33
C SER A 74 13.35 -6.18 20.15
N HIS A 75 12.21 -6.64 19.59
CA HIS A 75 11.35 -7.61 20.27
C HIS A 75 12.07 -8.95 20.52
N ARG A 76 12.81 -9.45 19.53
CA ARG A 76 13.59 -10.69 19.67
C ARG A 76 14.64 -10.55 20.78
N SER A 77 15.40 -9.46 20.78
CA SER A 77 16.42 -9.21 21.81
C SER A 77 15.81 -9.11 23.21
N LEU A 78 14.64 -8.46 23.34
CA LEU A 78 13.92 -8.36 24.60
C LEU A 78 13.49 -9.74 25.13
N ALA A 79 12.98 -10.60 24.25
CA ALA A 79 12.62 -11.98 24.61
C ALA A 79 13.84 -12.81 25.04
N GLU A 80 14.95 -12.70 24.32
CA GLU A 80 16.22 -13.38 24.65
C GLU A 80 16.75 -12.94 26.02
N GLN A 81 16.75 -11.64 26.32
CA GLN A 81 17.18 -11.14 27.64
C GLN A 81 16.25 -11.57 28.76
N TYR A 82 14.94 -11.62 28.53
CA TYR A 82 14.01 -12.13 29.52
C TYR A 82 14.29 -13.60 29.87
N ASP A 83 14.58 -14.43 28.87
CA ASP A 83 14.87 -15.84 29.09
C ASP A 83 16.23 -16.04 29.79
N GLN A 84 17.24 -15.23 29.46
CA GLN A 84 18.52 -15.16 30.18
C GLN A 84 18.31 -14.86 31.67
N LEU A 85 17.55 -13.80 31.99
CA LEU A 85 17.23 -13.45 33.39
C LEU A 85 16.49 -14.59 34.11
N ARG A 86 15.62 -15.32 33.40
CA ARG A 86 14.90 -16.46 33.95
C ARG A 86 15.82 -17.64 34.26
N VAL A 87 16.85 -17.87 33.45
CA VAL A 87 17.89 -18.89 33.67
C VAL A 87 18.81 -18.48 34.82
N GLU A 88 19.30 -17.24 34.84
CA GLU A 88 20.15 -16.70 35.92
C GLU A 88 19.43 -16.76 37.27
N ALA A 89 18.15 -16.38 37.34
CA ALA A 89 17.37 -16.46 38.57
C ALA A 89 17.24 -17.89 39.12
N ARG A 90 17.20 -18.91 38.24
CA ARG A 90 17.21 -20.32 38.65
C ARG A 90 18.58 -20.75 39.17
N LEU A 91 19.65 -20.33 38.52
CA LEU A 91 21.03 -20.61 38.92
C LEU A 91 21.41 -19.94 40.25
N HIS A 92 20.93 -18.72 40.51
CA HIS A 92 21.13 -18.01 41.78
C HIS A 92 20.38 -18.65 42.96
N ARG A 93 19.22 -19.28 42.71
CA ARG A 93 18.51 -20.06 43.73
C ARG A 93 19.23 -21.36 44.09
N THR A 94 19.87 -22.03 43.14
CA THR A 94 20.59 -23.29 43.39
C THR A 94 21.98 -23.04 44.01
N THR A 95 22.65 -21.96 43.65
CA THR A 95 23.96 -21.58 44.24
C THR A 95 23.83 -21.07 45.67
N SER A 96 22.72 -20.40 46.03
CA SER A 96 22.44 -20.00 47.42
C SER A 96 22.24 -21.20 48.36
N PHE A 97 21.73 -22.33 47.85
CA PHE A 97 21.59 -23.57 48.65
C PHE A 97 22.90 -24.38 48.74
N ASN A 98 23.80 -24.25 47.77
CA ASN A 98 25.07 -24.97 47.73
C ASN A 98 26.24 -24.24 48.44
N SER A 99 26.03 -23.00 48.88
CA SER A 99 27.03 -22.22 49.63
C SER A 99 27.27 -22.69 51.07
N ALA A 100 26.49 -23.66 51.57
CA ALA A 100 26.64 -24.18 52.93
C ALA A 100 27.26 -25.59 53.02
N PHE A 101 27.58 -26.24 51.89
CA PHE A 101 28.18 -27.58 51.94
C PHE A 101 29.19 -27.79 50.81
N SER A 102 30.35 -27.15 50.97
CA SER A 102 31.54 -27.50 50.20
C SER A 102 32.71 -27.73 51.14
N GLU A 103 32.63 -28.78 51.97
CA GLU A 103 33.81 -29.40 52.54
C GLU A 103 33.56 -30.82 53.07
N ARG A 104 33.58 -31.84 52.21
CA ARG A 104 34.21 -33.12 52.59
C ARG A 104 34.49 -33.97 51.36
N SER A 105 35.76 -34.36 51.24
CA SER A 105 36.31 -35.36 50.33
C SER A 105 35.56 -36.68 50.37
N TRP A 106 35.23 -37.25 49.21
CA TRP A 106 34.86 -38.66 49.10
C TRP A 106 35.86 -39.35 48.17
N SER A 107 36.98 -39.76 48.78
CA SER A 107 37.90 -40.74 48.22
C SER A 107 37.21 -42.10 48.20
N MET A 108 37.01 -42.68 47.02
CA MET A 108 36.56 -44.05 46.88
C MET A 108 37.70 -45.02 47.23
N LYS A 109 37.49 -45.88 48.23
CA LYS A 109 38.24 -47.13 48.42
C LYS A 109 37.29 -48.27 48.79
N VAL A 110 37.72 -49.45 48.39
CA VAL A 110 37.00 -50.69 48.03
C VAL A 110 36.65 -51.61 49.22
N ARG A 111 35.51 -52.34 49.06
CA ARG A 111 35.28 -53.79 49.27
C ARG A 111 34.74 -54.38 50.61
N ASP A 112 33.72 -55.24 50.39
CA ASP A 112 33.19 -56.49 51.02
C ASP A 112 32.27 -56.57 52.26
N GLU A 113 31.17 -57.28 51.98
CA GLU A 113 30.47 -58.35 52.72
C GLU A 113 29.52 -58.05 53.91
N LEU A 114 28.23 -58.29 53.58
CA LEU A 114 27.23 -59.11 54.29
C LEU A 114 26.77 -58.71 55.71
N SER A 115 25.53 -58.21 55.81
CA SER A 115 24.49 -58.74 56.70
C SER A 115 23.11 -58.11 56.43
N LYS A 116 22.09 -58.99 56.37
CA LYS A 116 20.68 -58.73 56.08
C LYS A 116 19.98 -57.98 57.22
N SER A 117 19.15 -56.99 56.91
CA SER A 117 17.91 -56.73 57.66
C SER A 117 16.91 -55.89 56.85
N SER A 118 15.74 -56.49 56.66
CA SER A 118 14.41 -56.02 56.28
C SER A 118 14.13 -54.52 56.03
N GLY A 119 13.52 -54.26 54.87
CA GLY A 119 12.24 -53.54 54.82
C GLY A 119 12.19 -52.24 53.99
N SER A 120 11.26 -52.22 53.02
CA SER A 120 10.73 -51.06 52.27
C SER A 120 11.56 -50.64 51.04
N SER A 121 11.03 -50.32 49.86
CA SER A 121 9.75 -50.55 49.16
C SER A 121 9.97 -49.89 47.78
N LEU A 122 9.76 -50.64 46.70
CA LEU A 122 9.59 -50.22 45.29
C LEU A 122 10.80 -49.58 44.56
N ALA A 123 11.36 -50.40 43.65
CA ALA A 123 12.17 -50.00 42.52
C ALA A 123 11.28 -49.84 41.27
N ALA A 124 11.57 -48.84 40.43
CA ALA A 124 11.24 -48.74 39.01
C ALA A 124 12.08 -47.57 38.46
N ASP A 125 13.34 -47.82 38.12
CA ASP A 125 13.80 -48.22 36.77
C ASP A 125 13.90 -47.00 35.84
N GLU A 126 15.14 -46.52 35.71
CA GLU A 126 15.57 -45.63 34.64
C GLU A 126 15.56 -46.45 33.35
N SER A 127 14.58 -46.20 32.50
CA SER A 127 14.59 -46.69 31.12
C SER A 127 14.73 -45.48 30.20
N GLU A 128 15.99 -45.17 29.89
CA GLU A 128 16.37 -44.53 28.63
C GLU A 128 15.97 -45.47 27.48
N GLN A 129 14.87 -45.17 26.80
CA GLN A 129 14.56 -45.65 25.45
C GLN A 129 14.13 -44.43 24.65
N SER A 130 15.10 -43.76 24.03
CA SER A 130 15.30 -43.81 22.58
C SER A 130 14.07 -43.33 21.80
N GLU A 131 13.93 -42.02 21.68
CA GLU A 131 13.25 -41.42 20.54
C GLU A 131 14.22 -41.59 19.37
N ILE A 132 14.01 -42.65 18.58
CA ILE A 132 14.64 -42.77 17.27
C ILE A 132 14.00 -41.66 16.45
N ASP A 133 14.72 -40.57 16.21
CA ASP A 133 14.43 -39.70 15.06
C ASP A 133 14.45 -40.60 13.84
N ASP A 134 13.27 -40.83 13.26
CA ASP A 134 13.11 -41.54 12.01
C ASP A 134 13.60 -40.58 10.90
N PRO A 135 14.77 -40.81 10.29
CA PRO A 135 15.36 -39.88 9.32
C PRO A 135 14.50 -39.71 8.06
N GLU A 136 13.44 -40.51 7.89
CA GLU A 136 12.56 -40.46 6.72
C GLU A 136 11.58 -39.26 6.74
N GLN A 137 11.20 -38.71 7.90
CA GLN A 137 10.28 -37.55 7.93
C GLN A 137 10.94 -36.21 7.52
N GLU A 138 12.21 -35.99 7.87
CA GLU A 138 12.93 -34.76 7.51
C GLU A 138 13.24 -34.71 6.00
N GLU A 139 13.51 -35.86 5.36
CA GLU A 139 13.78 -35.95 3.93
C GLU A 139 12.53 -35.66 3.09
N GLU A 140 11.35 -36.13 3.52
CA GLU A 140 10.07 -35.86 2.84
C GLU A 140 9.70 -34.36 2.88
N GLU A 141 9.90 -33.69 4.03
CA GLU A 141 9.65 -32.26 4.18
C GLU A 141 10.61 -31.40 3.34
N GLU A 142 11.89 -31.80 3.23
CA GLU A 142 12.87 -31.10 2.40
C GLU A 142 12.56 -31.23 0.89
N ILE A 143 12.07 -32.40 0.46
CA ILE A 143 11.64 -32.63 -0.93
C ILE A 143 10.40 -31.78 -1.25
N GLN A 144 9.44 -31.72 -0.33
CA GLN A 144 8.24 -30.89 -0.50
C GLN A 144 8.58 -29.40 -0.57
N TRP A 145 9.46 -28.91 0.31
CA TRP A 145 9.93 -27.53 0.29
C TRP A 145 10.63 -27.16 -1.04
N LYS A 146 11.46 -28.07 -1.57
CA LYS A 146 12.12 -27.87 -2.87
C LYS A 146 11.09 -27.79 -4.01
N ALA A 147 10.09 -28.67 -4.01
CA ALA A 147 9.03 -28.68 -5.02
C ALA A 147 8.17 -27.39 -4.97
N ASP A 148 7.79 -26.92 -3.78
CA ASP A 148 7.04 -25.69 -3.60
C ASP A 148 7.86 -24.45 -4.03
N ASN A 149 9.16 -24.44 -3.76
CA ASN A 149 10.04 -23.36 -4.18
C ASN A 149 10.25 -23.32 -5.70
N GLU A 150 10.35 -24.47 -6.37
CA GLU A 150 10.37 -24.55 -7.84
C GLU A 150 9.03 -24.09 -8.44
N LYS A 151 7.91 -24.48 -7.85
CA LYS A 151 6.59 -24.02 -8.28
C LYS A 151 6.44 -22.51 -8.12
N LEU A 152 6.87 -21.95 -6.99
CA LEU A 152 6.89 -20.51 -6.74
C LEU A 152 7.78 -19.78 -7.76
N LYS A 153 8.92 -20.36 -8.15
CA LYS A 153 9.80 -19.79 -9.16
C LYS A 153 9.14 -19.74 -10.53
N MET A 154 8.45 -20.81 -10.92
CA MET A 154 7.67 -20.87 -12.17
C MET A 154 6.53 -19.86 -12.18
N ASP A 155 5.77 -19.76 -11.09
CA ASP A 155 4.67 -18.81 -10.94
C ASP A 155 5.18 -17.35 -10.97
N ASN A 156 6.32 -17.06 -10.33
CA ASN A 156 6.98 -15.76 -10.41
C ASN A 156 7.44 -15.40 -11.83
N GLN A 157 8.02 -16.38 -12.55
CA GLN A 157 8.44 -16.16 -13.94
C GLN A 157 7.23 -15.90 -14.84
N LYS A 158 6.13 -16.63 -14.65
CA LYS A 158 4.87 -16.42 -15.38
C LYS A 158 4.27 -15.05 -15.08
N LEU A 159 4.14 -14.67 -13.81
CA LEU A 159 3.68 -13.35 -13.39
C LEU A 159 4.55 -12.23 -13.96
N LYS A 160 5.87 -12.43 -14.04
CA LYS A 160 6.78 -11.47 -14.65
C LYS A 160 6.48 -11.28 -16.13
N THR A 161 6.27 -12.37 -16.89
CA THR A 161 5.91 -12.28 -18.31
C THR A 161 4.55 -11.62 -18.54
N GLU A 162 3.58 -11.91 -17.68
CA GLU A 162 2.24 -11.31 -17.74
C GLU A 162 2.28 -9.81 -17.41
N ASN A 163 3.07 -9.40 -16.42
CA ASN A 163 3.27 -7.99 -16.10
C ASN A 163 3.90 -7.21 -17.26
N GLU A 164 4.92 -7.77 -17.92
CA GLU A 164 5.50 -7.14 -19.13
C GLU A 164 4.47 -7.03 -20.27
N LYS A 165 3.63 -8.06 -20.45
CA LYS A 165 2.54 -8.02 -21.44
C LYS A 165 1.48 -6.96 -21.09
N LEU A 166 1.06 -6.88 -19.83
CA LEU A 166 0.11 -5.87 -19.37
C LEU A 166 0.69 -4.45 -19.46
N LYS A 167 1.99 -4.30 -19.20
CA LYS A 167 2.70 -3.03 -19.35
C LYS A 167 2.71 -2.56 -20.80
N THR A 168 3.09 -3.42 -21.74
CA THR A 168 3.07 -3.10 -23.18
C THR A 168 1.67 -2.79 -23.70
N GLN A 169 0.63 -3.53 -23.25
CA GLN A 169 -0.76 -3.22 -23.58
C GLN A 169 -1.19 -1.86 -23.04
N ASN A 170 -0.89 -1.56 -21.78
CA ASN A 170 -1.18 -0.26 -21.17
C ASN A 170 -0.48 0.89 -21.91
N GLU A 171 0.78 0.71 -22.29
CA GLU A 171 1.52 1.69 -23.11
C GLU A 171 0.84 1.90 -24.47
N SER A 172 0.38 0.83 -25.13
CA SER A 172 -0.33 0.93 -26.41
C SER A 172 -1.67 1.68 -26.29
N LEU A 173 -2.49 1.34 -25.27
CA LEU A 173 -3.78 1.99 -25.04
C LEU A 173 -3.61 3.46 -24.66
N LYS A 174 -2.57 3.76 -23.88
CA LYS A 174 -2.21 5.14 -23.52
C LYS A 174 -1.76 5.96 -24.73
N ALA A 175 -1.16 5.33 -25.74
CA ALA A 175 -0.80 5.98 -27.01
C ALA A 175 -1.98 6.11 -27.98
N GLU A 176 -2.97 5.23 -27.92
CA GLU A 176 -4.13 5.26 -28.83
C GLU A 176 -5.16 6.33 -28.45
N LEU A 177 -5.37 6.56 -27.15
CA LEU A 177 -6.23 7.63 -26.62
C LEU A 177 -5.97 9.02 -27.24
N PRO A 178 -4.74 9.57 -27.21
CA PRO A 178 -4.47 10.91 -27.74
C PRO A 178 -4.70 10.98 -29.26
N ARG A 179 -4.47 9.88 -30.00
CA ARG A 179 -4.76 9.84 -31.44
C ARG A 179 -6.27 10.00 -31.70
N LYS A 180 -7.10 9.26 -30.96
CA LYS A 180 -8.57 9.36 -31.07
C LYS A 180 -9.09 10.72 -30.65
N ASP A 181 -8.49 11.31 -29.62
CA ASP A 181 -8.84 12.67 -29.19
C ASP A 181 -8.47 13.72 -30.23
N GLU A 182 -7.34 13.56 -30.93
CA GLU A 182 -6.95 14.47 -32.01
C GLU A 182 -7.87 14.34 -33.23
N GLU A 183 -8.28 13.13 -33.61
CA GLU A 183 -9.30 12.89 -34.65
C GLU A 183 -10.62 13.63 -34.32
N LYS A 184 -11.08 13.56 -33.06
CA LYS A 184 -12.28 14.29 -32.60
C LYS A 184 -12.09 15.81 -32.60
N ARG A 185 -10.93 16.29 -32.15
CA ARG A 185 -10.60 17.72 -32.17
C ARG A 185 -10.60 18.28 -33.58
N GLU A 186 -10.03 17.56 -34.54
CA GLU A 186 -10.00 17.99 -35.93
C GLU A 186 -11.42 18.04 -36.54
N ALA A 187 -12.27 17.04 -36.26
CA ALA A 187 -13.67 17.09 -36.68
C ALA A 187 -14.41 18.33 -36.15
N ILE A 188 -14.16 18.72 -34.90
CA ILE A 188 -14.70 19.96 -34.31
C ILE A 188 -14.16 21.19 -35.05
N ARG A 189 -12.85 21.25 -35.36
CA ARG A 189 -12.25 22.36 -36.11
C ARG A 189 -12.91 22.51 -37.48
N GLN A 190 -13.05 21.42 -38.23
CA GLN A 190 -13.69 21.41 -39.55
C GLN A 190 -15.15 21.88 -39.49
N LEU A 191 -15.92 21.39 -38.50
CA LEU A 191 -17.30 21.83 -38.32
C LEU A 191 -17.38 23.32 -37.97
N CYS A 192 -16.53 23.81 -37.07
CA CYS A 192 -16.45 25.22 -36.72
C CYS A 192 -16.12 26.10 -37.93
N LEU A 193 -15.16 25.69 -38.77
CA LEU A 193 -14.84 26.39 -40.02
C LEU A 193 -16.07 26.46 -40.94
N SER A 194 -16.74 25.33 -41.17
CA SER A 194 -17.94 25.29 -42.02
C SER A 194 -19.08 26.17 -41.47
N MET A 195 -19.29 26.18 -40.15
CA MET A 195 -20.32 26.98 -39.51
C MET A 195 -20.03 28.49 -39.58
N ASN A 196 -18.75 28.87 -39.50
CA ASN A 196 -18.35 30.27 -39.65
C ASN A 196 -18.54 30.76 -41.10
N LEU A 197 -18.14 29.96 -42.09
CA LEU A 197 -18.39 30.28 -43.50
C LEU A 197 -19.87 30.45 -43.81
N LEU A 198 -20.71 29.51 -43.35
CA LEU A 198 -22.16 29.62 -43.52
C LEU A 198 -22.75 30.85 -42.80
N ARG A 199 -22.19 31.24 -41.65
CA ARG A 199 -22.62 32.45 -40.94
C ARG A 199 -22.27 33.70 -41.74
N GLU A 200 -21.05 33.79 -42.25
CA GLU A 200 -20.58 34.90 -43.10
C GLU A 200 -21.41 35.02 -44.38
N GLU A 201 -21.67 33.91 -45.08
CA GLU A 201 -22.53 33.90 -46.26
C GLU A 201 -23.96 34.35 -45.93
N ASN A 202 -24.54 33.86 -44.82
CA ASN A 202 -25.86 34.28 -44.37
C ASN A 202 -25.91 35.78 -44.06
N ASP A 203 -24.87 36.33 -43.44
CA ASP A 203 -24.79 37.76 -43.14
C ASP A 203 -24.63 38.59 -44.41
N CYS A 204 -23.82 38.13 -45.37
CA CYS A 204 -23.73 38.69 -46.72
C CYS A 204 -25.09 38.70 -47.42
N LEU A 205 -25.82 37.58 -47.44
CA LEU A 205 -27.14 37.47 -48.07
C LEU A 205 -28.17 38.37 -47.40
N LYS A 206 -28.22 38.41 -46.06
CA LYS A 206 -29.09 39.32 -45.31
C LYS A 206 -28.82 40.79 -45.67
N ASN A 207 -27.55 41.16 -45.82
CA ASN A 207 -27.17 42.52 -46.21
C ASN A 207 -27.61 42.85 -47.64
N HIS A 208 -27.45 41.93 -48.59
CA HIS A 208 -27.95 42.09 -49.96
C HIS A 208 -29.48 42.26 -50.00
N ILE A 209 -30.23 41.44 -49.25
CA ILE A 209 -31.70 41.55 -49.16
C ILE A 209 -32.12 42.89 -48.54
N LYS A 210 -31.42 43.36 -47.51
CA LYS A 210 -31.70 44.69 -46.91
C LYS A 210 -31.45 45.80 -47.91
N GLN A 211 -30.38 45.72 -48.70
CA GLN A 211 -30.06 46.72 -49.73
C GLN A 211 -31.06 46.70 -50.88
N SER A 212 -31.46 45.53 -51.39
CA SER A 212 -32.45 45.42 -52.46
C SER A 212 -33.83 45.94 -52.04
N LYS A 213 -34.26 45.67 -50.81
CA LYS A 213 -35.50 46.26 -50.24
C LYS A 213 -35.44 47.78 -50.12
N LYS A 214 -34.27 48.34 -49.80
CA LYS A 214 -34.07 49.80 -49.77
C LYS A 214 -34.11 50.41 -51.17
N TRP A 215 -33.45 49.78 -52.13
CA TRP A 215 -33.44 50.23 -53.53
C TRP A 215 -34.83 50.17 -54.15
N THR A 216 -35.54 49.04 -54.01
CA THR A 216 -36.91 48.89 -54.50
C THR A 216 -37.86 49.92 -53.87
N LEU A 217 -37.80 50.14 -52.55
CA LEU A 217 -38.61 51.18 -51.89
C LEU A 217 -38.30 52.59 -52.40
N PHE A 218 -37.02 52.90 -52.65
CA PHE A 218 -36.59 54.19 -53.15
C PHE A 218 -37.06 54.43 -54.59
N ASP A 219 -36.93 53.42 -55.46
CA ASP A 219 -37.39 53.47 -56.85
C ASP A 219 -38.91 53.60 -56.93
N PHE A 220 -39.67 52.83 -56.14
CA PHE A 220 -41.12 52.97 -56.07
C PHE A 220 -41.55 54.37 -55.61
N LYS A 221 -40.87 54.96 -54.61
CA LYS A 221 -41.16 56.35 -54.19
C LYS A 221 -40.83 57.37 -55.29
N LYS A 222 -39.73 57.19 -56.03
CA LYS A 222 -39.33 58.08 -57.13
C LYS A 222 -40.31 58.01 -58.30
N ILE A 223 -40.72 56.80 -58.70
CA ILE A 223 -41.72 56.57 -59.74
C ILE A 223 -43.06 57.19 -59.32
N LYS A 224 -43.53 56.92 -58.10
CA LYS A 224 -44.82 57.44 -57.62
C LYS A 224 -44.82 58.98 -57.54
N LYS A 225 -43.69 59.60 -57.17
CA LYS A 225 -43.54 61.06 -57.14
C LYS A 225 -43.55 61.65 -58.55
N GLY A 226 -42.86 61.05 -59.53
CA GLY A 226 -42.86 61.48 -60.92
C GLY A 226 -44.21 61.37 -61.63
N VAL A 227 -44.97 60.30 -61.34
CA VAL A 227 -46.33 60.10 -61.87
C VAL A 227 -47.32 61.11 -61.28
N LEU A 228 -47.17 61.50 -60.01
CA LEU A 228 -48.08 62.46 -59.36
C LEU A 228 -47.74 63.93 -59.65
N THR A 229 -46.52 64.25 -60.12
CA THR A 229 -46.12 65.63 -60.49
C THR A 229 -46.17 65.91 -61.99
N GLY A 230 -46.50 64.91 -62.82
CA GLY A 230 -46.70 65.06 -64.26
C GLY A 230 -47.98 65.85 -64.57
N LYS A 231 -47.83 67.18 -64.68
CA LYS A 231 -48.80 68.08 -65.33
C LYS A 231 -49.32 67.48 -66.64
N LEU A 232 -50.58 67.05 -66.67
CA LEU A 232 -51.36 66.98 -67.91
C LEU A 232 -51.91 68.37 -68.19
N PHE A 233 -51.09 69.21 -68.81
CA PHE A 233 -51.52 70.43 -69.49
C PHE A 233 -51.46 70.17 -71.00
N GLY A 234 -52.60 70.37 -71.67
CA GLY A 234 -52.65 70.99 -72.99
C GLY A 234 -52.94 70.10 -74.20
N GLY A 235 -54.04 70.42 -74.89
CA GLY A 235 -53.96 70.72 -76.32
C GLY A 235 -54.94 69.99 -77.24
N ASN A 236 -55.97 70.74 -77.70
CA ASN A 236 -56.69 70.74 -79.00
C ASN A 236 -56.90 69.39 -79.73
N ALA A 237 -58.11 69.05 -80.15
CA ALA A 237 -58.92 69.73 -81.18
C ALA A 237 -60.36 69.21 -81.15
#